data_AF-A0A851SIH2-F1
#
_entry.id   AF-A0A851SIH2-F1
#
_cell.length_a   1.000
_cell.length_b   1.000
_cell.length_c   1.000
_cell.angle_alpha   90.00
_cell.angle_beta   90.00
_cell.angle_gamma   90.00
#
_symmetry.space_group_name_H-M   'P 1'
#
loop_
_entity.id
_entity.type
_entity.pdbx_description
1 polymer ?
#
loop_
_entity_poly.entity_id
_entity_poly.type
_entity_poly.pdbx_seq_one_letter_code
_entity_poly.pdbx_strand_id
1 'polypeptide(L)' 'LKRMKQLPSRRIIVTHLRPDFLPPSIFQSKAKILVLVRNPKDAAVSYYHFSNNLPLMPSFASWDEYFADFMNGK' A
#
# COMPACT_ATOMS: atom_id res chain seq x y z
N LEU A 1 -6.33 -16.47 -5.06
CA LEU A 1 -7.10 -17.28 -4.06
C LEU A 1 -6.52 -18.68 -3.80
N LYS A 2 -6.07 -19.44 -4.81
CA LYS A 2 -5.52 -20.81 -4.61
C LYS A 2 -4.39 -20.87 -3.56
N ARG A 3 -3.44 -19.93 -3.61
CA ARG A 3 -2.37 -19.77 -2.59
C ARG A 3 -2.91 -19.58 -1.16
N MET A 4 -4.00 -18.84 -0.99
CA MET A 4 -4.57 -18.53 0.33
C MET A 4 -5.18 -19.77 1.03
N LYS A 5 -5.57 -20.79 0.25
CA LYS A 5 -6.11 -22.06 0.76
C LYS A 5 -5.04 -22.99 1.31
N GLN A 6 -3.78 -22.79 0.91
CA GLN A 6 -2.64 -23.61 1.34
C GLN A 6 -1.98 -23.08 2.63
N LEU A 7 -2.30 -21.85 3.05
CA LEU A 7 -1.73 -21.26 4.26
C LEU A 7 -2.38 -21.87 5.51
N PRO A 8 -1.60 -22.18 6.55
CA PRO A 8 -2.11 -22.71 7.81
C PRO A 8 -3.07 -21.73 8.51
N SER A 9 -3.87 -22.26 9.44
CA SER A 9 -4.81 -21.45 10.22
C SER A 9 -4.10 -20.41 11.08
N ARG A 10 -4.81 -19.30 11.34
CA ARG A 10 -4.30 -17.97 11.76
C ARG A 10 -3.38 -17.33 10.71
N ARG A 11 -3.99 -16.52 9.84
CA ARG A 11 -3.31 -15.82 8.74
C ARG A 11 -3.21 -14.32 9.04
N ILE A 12 -2.02 -13.75 8.84
CA ILE A 12 -1.77 -12.31 8.83
C ILE A 12 -1.43 -11.93 7.39
N ILE A 13 -2.17 -11.00 6.82
CA ILE A 13 -2.02 -10.58 5.43
C ILE A 13 -1.89 -9.06 5.44
N VAL A 14 -0.86 -8.56 4.78
CA VAL A 14 -0.63 -7.12 4.60
C VAL A 14 -0.88 -6.77 3.14
N THR A 15 -1.54 -5.65 2.91
CA THR A 15 -1.83 -5.16 1.56
C THR A 15 -1.98 -3.66 1.54
N HIS A 16 -1.66 -3.04 0.41
CA HIS A 16 -1.95 -1.64 0.10
C HIS A 16 -3.21 -1.48 -0.76
N LEU A 17 -3.93 -2.58 -1.04
CA LEU A 17 -5.16 -2.53 -1.83
C LEU A 17 -6.23 -1.72 -1.10
N ARG A 18 -6.91 -0.85 -1.85
CA ARG A 18 -8.13 -0.20 -1.39
C ARG A 18 -9.23 -1.24 -1.13
N PRO A 19 -10.19 -0.96 -0.22
CA PRO A 19 -11.30 -1.86 0.07
C PRO A 19 -12.05 -2.37 -1.17
N ASP A 20 -12.23 -1.52 -2.18
CA ASP A 20 -12.95 -1.85 -3.43
C ASP A 20 -12.27 -2.93 -4.28
N PHE A 21 -10.95 -3.13 -4.10
CA PHE A 21 -10.18 -4.17 -4.79
C PHE A 21 -10.01 -5.44 -3.95
N LEU A 22 -10.55 -5.48 -2.72
CA LEU A 22 -10.51 -6.68 -1.89
C LEU A 22 -11.59 -7.68 -2.33
N PRO A 23 -11.34 -8.99 -2.21
CA PRO A 23 -12.38 -10.00 -2.41
C PRO A 23 -13.59 -9.72 -1.51
N PRO A 24 -14.82 -9.61 -2.05
CA PRO A 24 -16.02 -9.30 -1.26
C PRO A 24 -16.26 -10.27 -0.08
N SER A 25 -15.79 -11.51 -0.23
CA SER A 25 -15.87 -12.55 0.80
C SER A 25 -15.12 -12.21 2.08
N ILE A 26 -14.14 -11.29 2.05
CA ILE A 26 -13.44 -10.83 3.26
C ILE A 26 -14.43 -10.12 4.19
N PHE A 27 -15.28 -9.24 3.64
CA PHE A 27 -16.27 -8.48 4.41
C PHE A 27 -17.43 -9.33 4.93
N GLN A 28 -17.66 -10.50 4.33
CA GLN A 28 -18.67 -11.48 4.77
C GLN A 28 -18.10 -12.48 5.80
N SER A 29 -16.79 -12.49 6.01
CA SER A 29 -16.10 -13.42 6.91
C SER A 29 -15.91 -12.85 8.31
N LYS A 30 -15.37 -13.67 9.23
CA LYS A 30 -14.93 -13.22 10.58
C LYS A 30 -13.51 -12.61 10.58
N ALA A 31 -12.96 -12.29 9.42
CA ALA A 31 -11.66 -11.62 9.34
C ALA A 31 -11.71 -10.24 9.99
N LYS A 32 -10.63 -9.85 10.66
CA LYS A 32 -10.47 -8.50 11.21
C LYS A 32 -9.58 -7.70 10.28
N ILE A 33 -10.00 -6.47 9.97
CA ILE A 33 -9.24 -5.53 9.13
C ILE A 33 -8.68 -4.43 10.04
N LEU A 34 -7.36 -4.23 9.99
CA LEU A 34 -6.68 -3.10 10.63
C LEU A 34 -6.16 -2.18 9.53
N VAL A 35 -6.67 -0.96 9.48
CA VAL A 35 -6.21 0.06 8.52
C VAL A 35 -5.20 0.96 9.21
N LEU A 36 -4.01 1.07 8.62
CA LEU A 36 -2.99 2.00 9.08
C LEU A 36 -3.07 3.27 8.23
N VAL A 37 -3.29 4.41 8.88
CA VAL A 37 -3.31 5.73 8.26
C VAL A 37 -2.17 6.58 8.83
N ARG A 38 -1.57 7.41 7.98
CA ARG A 38 -0.50 8.35 8.34
C ARG A 38 -0.87 9.72 7.78
N ASN A 39 -0.38 10.78 8.40
CA ASN A 39 -0.45 12.12 7.82
C ASN A 39 0.09 12.05 6.37
N PRO A 40 -0.68 12.51 5.36
CA PRO A 40 -0.29 12.37 3.96
C PRO A 40 1.01 13.09 3.63
N LYS A 41 1.34 14.18 4.34
CA LYS A 41 2.62 14.89 4.16
C LYS A 41 3.80 14.04 4.61
N ASP A 42 3.67 13.36 5.74
CA ASP A 42 4.71 12.46 6.25
C ASP A 42 4.82 11.19 5.39
N ALA A 43 3.69 10.70 4.88
CA ALA A 43 3.65 9.58 3.94
C ALA A 43 4.36 9.94 2.63
N ALA A 44 4.13 11.15 2.11
CA ALA A 44 4.78 11.66 0.91
C ALA A 44 6.30 11.73 1.08
N VAL A 45 6.80 12.29 2.19
CA VAL A 45 8.25 12.33 2.49
C VAL A 45 8.84 10.92 2.57
N SER A 46 8.16 10.00 3.26
CA SER A 46 8.62 8.61 3.38
C SER A 46 8.69 7.92 2.02
N TYR A 47 7.70 8.13 1.14
CA TYR A 47 7.65 7.46 -0.15
C TYR A 47 8.68 8.03 -1.14
N TYR A 48 8.95 9.33 -1.12
CA TYR A 48 10.05 9.95 -1.89
C TYR A 48 11.41 9.30 -1.63
N HIS A 49 11.75 9.14 -0.35
CA HIS A 49 13.01 8.48 0.02
C HIS A 49 12.99 6.98 -0.29
N PHE A 50 11.84 6.32 -0.16
CA PHE A 50 11.70 4.91 -0.51
C PHE A 50 11.90 4.67 -2.01
N SER A 51 11.25 5.45 -2.87
CA SER A 51 11.34 5.31 -4.33
C SER A 51 12.76 5.59 -4.84
N ASN A 52 13.42 6.61 -4.31
CA ASN A 52 14.79 6.97 -4.74
C ASN A 52 15.87 5.99 -4.28
N ASN A 53 15.61 5.22 -3.22
CA ASN A 53 16.55 4.24 -2.69
C ASN A 53 16.27 2.81 -3.17
N LEU A 54 15.13 2.56 -3.82
CA LEU A 54 14.76 1.22 -4.30
C LEU A 54 15.00 1.13 -5.81
N PRO A 55 16.00 0.37 -6.30
CA PRO A 55 16.38 0.34 -7.72
C PRO A 55 15.28 -0.10 -8.69
N LEU A 56 14.21 -0.73 -8.19
CA LEU A 56 13.07 -1.20 -8.99
C LEU A 56 11.96 -0.16 -9.15
N MET A 57 12.10 1.02 -8.54
CA MET A 57 11.12 2.11 -8.64
C MET A 57 11.67 3.25 -9.51
N PRO A 58 10.78 4.04 -10.14
CA PRO A 58 11.17 5.32 -10.70
C PRO A 58 11.80 6.19 -9.60
N SER A 59 12.98 6.73 -9.87
CA SER A 59 13.56 7.77 -9.04
C SER A 59 13.09 9.14 -9.52
N PHE A 60 12.92 10.06 -8.59
CA PHE A 60 12.59 11.45 -8.84
C PHE A 60 13.86 12.29 -8.74
N ALA A 61 14.05 13.23 -9.65
CA ALA A 61 15.24 14.08 -9.65
C ALA A 61 15.19 15.12 -8.53
N SER A 62 13.99 15.50 -8.08
CA SER A 62 13.78 16.49 -7.02
C SER A 62 12.51 16.23 -6.20
N TRP A 63 12.45 16.85 -5.02
CA TRP A 63 11.25 16.83 -4.17
C TRP A 63 10.05 17.48 -4.85
N ASP A 64 10.24 18.61 -5.55
CA ASP A 64 9.13 19.38 -6.13
C ASP A 64 8.46 18.61 -7.28
N GLU A 65 9.25 17.93 -8.12
CA GLU A 65 8.77 17.03 -9.17
C GLU A 65 7.93 15.90 -8.56
N TYR A 66 8.50 15.19 -7.58
CA TYR A 66 7.82 14.12 -6.86
C TYR A 66 6.51 14.60 -6.22
N PHE A 67 6.55 15.71 -5.50
CA PHE A 67 5.43 16.18 -4.71
C PHE A 67 4.28 16.64 -5.60
N ALA A 68 4.58 17.26 -6.75
CA ALA A 68 3.60 17.56 -7.77
C ALA A 68 2.91 16.28 -8.29
N ASP A 69 3.66 15.23 -8.61
CA ASP A 69 3.09 13.97 -9.09
C ASP A 69 2.27 13.25 -8.01
N PHE A 70 2.77 13.19 -6.78
CA PHE A 70 2.06 12.63 -5.63
C PHE A 70 0.70 13.31 -5.40
N MET A 71 0.65 14.64 -5.46
CA MET A 71 -0.58 15.41 -5.30
C MET A 71 -1.57 15.20 -6.45
N ASN A 72 -1.09 14.87 -7.65
CA ASN A 72 -1.92 14.55 -8.82
C ASN A 72 -2.27 13.06 -8.94
N GLY A 73 -1.78 12.22 -8.03
CA GLY A 73 -2.03 10.78 -8.03
C GLY A 73 -1.41 10.05 -9.22
N LYS A 74 -0.28 10.55 -9.73
CA LYS A 74 0.48 9.94 -10.83
C LYS A 74 1.44 8.86 -10.35
#